data_AF-A0A939CVV8-F1
#
_entry.id   AF-A0A939CVV8-F1
#
_cell.length_a   1.000
_cell.length_b   1.000
_cell.length_c   1.000
_cell.angle_alpha   90.00
_cell.angle_beta   90.00
_cell.angle_gamma   90.00
#
_symmetry.space_group_name_H-M   'P 1'
#
loop_
_entity.id
_entity.type
_entity.pdbx_description
1 polymer ?
#
loop_
_entity_poly.entity_id
_entity_poly.type
_entity_poly.pdbx_seq_one_letter_code
_entity_poly.pdbx_strand_id
1 'polypeptide(L)'
;MYVSLTPELEQFIQSQVESGKYSSSEEVILAAIKQLEVRENIYKGRFEELQRLIMIGVEASERGEVIDGETVFHQLQQKLQERREQAS
;
A
#
# COMPACT_ATOMS: atom_id res chain seq x y z
N MET A 1 -23.55 3.69 -19.16
CA MET A 1 -23.36 2.39 -18.47
C MET A 1 -24.40 2.32 -17.38
N TYR A 2 -25.12 1.20 -17.26
CA TYR A 2 -26.08 0.99 -16.17
C TYR A 2 -25.49 -0.07 -15.24
N VAL A 3 -25.47 0.21 -13.95
CA VAL A 3 -24.96 -0.72 -12.92
C VAL A 3 -26.14 -1.02 -12.01
N SER A 4 -26.47 -2.30 -11.87
CA SER A 4 -27.49 -2.74 -10.93
C SER A 4 -26.87 -2.82 -9.54
N LEU A 5 -27.52 -2.21 -8.56
CA LEU A 5 -27.13 -2.27 -7.16
C LEU A 5 -27.97 -3.32 -6.44
N THR A 6 -27.41 -3.91 -5.38
CA THR A 6 -28.21 -4.72 -4.48
C THR A 6 -29.01 -3.80 -3.56
N PRO A 7 -30.16 -4.25 -3.00
CA PRO A 7 -30.96 -3.42 -2.09
C PRO A 7 -30.16 -2.89 -0.89
N GLU A 8 -29.18 -3.65 -0.40
CA GLU A 8 -28.32 -3.25 0.70
C GLU A 8 -27.42 -2.07 0.33
N LEU A 9 -26.89 -2.04 -0.90
CA LEU A 9 -26.09 -0.94 -1.41
C LEU A 9 -26.93 0.31 -1.65
N GLU A 10 -28.16 0.16 -2.13
CA GLU A 10 -29.11 1.27 -2.28
C GLU A 10 -29.42 1.90 -0.92
N GLN A 11 -29.73 1.10 0.10
CA GLN A 11 -29.95 1.58 1.46
C GLN A 11 -28.71 2.28 2.04
N PHE A 12 -27.52 1.72 1.80
CA PHE A 12 -26.28 2.35 2.24
C PHE A 12 -26.10 3.73 1.59
N ILE A 13 -26.24 3.84 0.27
CA ILE A 13 -26.11 5.12 -0.46
C ILE A 13 -27.14 6.13 0.06
N GLN A 14 -28.39 5.70 0.21
CA GLN A 14 -29.46 6.55 0.74
C GLN A 14 -29.12 7.08 2.14
N SER A 15 -28.62 6.23 3.04
CA SER A 15 -28.21 6.65 4.39
C SER A 15 -27.07 7.70 4.37
N GLN A 16 -26.16 7.61 3.40
CA GLN A 16 -25.07 8.58 3.26
C GLN A 16 -25.58 9.95 2.79
N VAL A 17 -26.58 9.98 1.92
CA VAL A 17 -27.23 11.23 1.50
C VAL A 17 -28.07 11.82 2.64
N GLU A 18 -28.87 11.00 3.33
CA GLU A 18 -29.70 11.42 4.47
C GLU A 18 -28.88 11.96 5.64
N SER A 19 -27.64 11.48 5.82
CA SER A 19 -26.72 12.03 6.82
C SER A 19 -26.27 13.46 6.52
N GLY A 20 -26.54 14.00 5.33
CA GLY A 20 -26.09 15.30 4.87
C GLY A 20 -24.61 15.35 4.48
N LYS A 21 -23.90 14.22 4.55
CA LYS A 21 -22.49 14.11 4.16
C LYS A 21 -22.28 14.25 2.66
N TYR A 22 -23.27 13.86 1.85
CA TYR A 22 -23.26 13.96 0.40
C TYR A 22 -24.59 14.52 -0.09
N SER A 23 -24.55 15.25 -1.19
CA SER A 23 -25.68 15.98 -1.76
C SER A 23 -26.56 15.11 -2.66
N SER A 24 -26.00 14.02 -3.20
CA SER A 24 -26.73 13.07 -4.04
C SER A 24 -26.11 11.68 -4.05
N SER A 25 -26.86 10.69 -4.54
CA SER A 25 -26.39 9.32 -4.74
C SER A 25 -25.21 9.24 -5.70
N GLU A 26 -25.20 10.06 -6.75
CA GLU A 26 -24.08 10.16 -7.69
C GLU A 26 -22.81 10.63 -7.00
N GLU A 27 -22.90 11.56 -6.05
CA GLU A 27 -21.75 12.04 -5.29
C GLU A 27 -21.16 10.94 -4.41
N VAL A 28 -22.01 10.13 -3.76
CA VAL A 28 -21.58 8.96 -2.97
C VAL A 28 -20.84 7.96 -3.86
N ILE A 29 -21.42 7.63 -5.02
CA ILE A 29 -20.83 6.67 -5.98
C ILE A 29 -19.49 7.20 -6.51
N LEU A 30 -19.42 8.48 -6.88
CA LEU A 30 -18.19 9.09 -7.35
C LEU A 30 -17.10 9.07 -6.28
N ALA A 31 -17.45 9.38 -5.03
CA ALA A 31 -16.51 9.31 -3.91
C ALA A 31 -15.97 7.89 -3.70
N ALA A 32 -16.84 6.88 -3.77
CA ALA A 32 -16.46 5.47 -3.63
C ALA A 32 -15.51 5.02 -4.76
N ILE A 33 -15.81 5.40 -6.01
CA ILE A 33 -14.97 5.05 -7.17
C ILE A 33 -13.61 5.74 -7.09
N LYS A 34 -13.55 7.02 -6.72
CA LYS A 34 -12.27 7.73 -6.51
C LYS A 34 -11.41 7.05 -5.45
N GLN A 35 -12.01 6.60 -4.35
CA GLN A 35 -11.29 5.89 -3.31
C GLN A 35 -10.76 4.53 -3.81
N LEU A 36 -11.53 3.82 -4.63
CA LEU A 36 -11.08 2.60 -5.31
C LEU A 36 -9.90 2.88 -6.24
N GLU A 37 -10.00 3.90 -7.09
CA GLU A 37 -8.94 4.29 -8.03
C GLU A 37 -7.63 4.63 -7.31
N VAL A 38 -7.68 5.40 -6.22
CA VAL A 38 -6.50 5.71 -5.41
C VAL A 38 -5.87 4.44 -4.86
N ARG A 39 -6.68 3.50 -4.35
CA ARG A 39 -6.18 2.22 -3.82
C ARG A 39 -5.52 1.37 -4.91
N GLU A 40 -6.15 1.27 -6.07
CA GLU A 40 -5.62 0.55 -7.23
C GLU A 40 -4.31 1.15 -7.72
N ASN A 41 -4.22 2.48 -7.81
CA ASN A 41 -3.00 3.17 -8.23
C ASN A 41 -1.86 3.01 -7.23
N ILE A 42 -2.14 3.08 -5.92
CA ILE A 42 -1.15 2.79 -4.87
C ILE A 42 -0.67 1.35 -4.98
N TYR A 43 -1.59 0.40 -5.20
CA TYR A 43 -1.24 -1.01 -5.32
C TYR A 43 -0.35 -1.27 -6.53
N LYS A 44 -0.71 -0.72 -7.71
CA LYS A 44 0.10 -0.81 -8.93
C LYS A 44 1.49 -0.19 -8.75
N GLY A 45 1.57 1.04 -8.23
CA GLY A 45 2.85 1.69 -8.00
C GLY A 45 3.75 0.93 -7.01
N ARG A 46 3.18 0.37 -5.94
CA ARG A 46 3.94 -0.49 -5.00
C ARG A 46 4.40 -1.80 -5.64
N PHE A 47 3.58 -2.38 -6.51
CA PHE A 47 3.92 -3.61 -7.20
C PHE A 47 5.05 -3.39 -8.22
N GLU A 48 4.95 -2.33 -9.03
CA GLU A 48 6.00 -1.94 -9.99
C GLU A 48 7.32 -1.63 -9.28
N GLU A 49 7.25 -0.89 -8.16
CA GLU A 49 8.44 -0.59 -7.35
C GLU A 49 9.06 -1.87 -6.75
N LEU A 50 8.24 -2.80 -6.25
CA LEU A 50 8.73 -4.08 -5.75
C LEU A 50 9.41 -4.89 -6.87
N GLN A 51 8.81 -4.97 -8.05
CA GLN A 51 9.42 -5.65 -9.20
C GLN A 51 10.77 -5.03 -9.57
N ARG A 52 10.86 -3.70 -9.57
CA ARG A 52 12.11 -2.97 -9.82
C ARG A 52 13.19 -3.29 -8.78
N LEU A 53 12.84 -3.27 -7.49
CA LEU A 53 13.78 -3.58 -6.40
C LEU A 53 14.27 -5.04 -6.46
N ILE A 54 13.38 -5.98 -6.79
CA ILE A 54 13.76 -7.39 -7.00
C ILE A 54 14.76 -7.50 -8.14
N MET A 55 14.50 -6.86 -9.28
CA MET A 55 15.41 -6.91 -10.44
C MET A 55 16.80 -6.36 -10.08
N ILE A 56 16.87 -5.24 -9.37
CA ILE A 56 18.14 -4.69 -8.87
C ILE A 56 18.89 -5.72 -8.02
N GLY A 57 18.20 -6.41 -7.11
CA GLY A 57 18.79 -7.46 -6.28
C GLY A 57 19.29 -8.66 -7.10
N VAL A 58 18.54 -9.08 -8.12
CA VAL A 58 18.94 -10.15 -9.05
C VAL A 58 20.20 -9.76 -9.81
N GLU A 59 20.22 -8.58 -10.43
CA GLU A 59 21.38 -8.10 -11.19
C GLU A 59 22.62 -7.95 -10.29
N ALA A 60 22.46 -7.44 -9.07
CA ALA A 60 23.54 -7.37 -8.08
C ALA A 60 24.06 -8.76 -7.72
N SER A 61 23.15 -9.72 -7.52
CA SER A 61 23.51 -11.12 -7.26
C SER A 61 24.28 -11.75 -8.41
N GLU A 62 23.89 -11.49 -9.66
CA GLU A 62 24.59 -11.99 -10.85
C GLU A 62 26.01 -11.41 -10.98
N ARG A 63 26.22 -10.18 -10.52
CA ARG A 63 27.55 -9.54 -10.43
C ARG A 63 28.37 -10.01 -9.22
N GLY A 64 27.81 -10.87 -8.36
CA GLY A 64 28.46 -11.32 -7.13
C GLY A 64 28.49 -10.28 -6.01
N GLU A 65 27.68 -9.22 -6.10
CA GLU A 65 27.53 -8.17 -5.09
C GLU A 65 26.61 -8.65 -3.94
N VAL A 66 26.94 -9.79 -3.36
CA VAL A 66 26.21 -10.42 -2.26
C VAL A 66 27.08 -10.48 -1.01
N ILE A 67 26.44 -10.39 0.15
CA ILE A 67 27.08 -10.58 1.45
C ILE A 67 26.42 -11.79 2.10
N ASP A 68 27.22 -12.58 2.79
CA ASP A 68 26.73 -13.68 3.62
C ASP A 68 25.70 -13.19 4.65
N GLY A 69 24.60 -13.95 4.77
CA GLY A 69 23.47 -13.56 5.60
C GLY A 69 23.81 -13.45 7.08
N GLU A 70 24.58 -14.42 7.62
CA GLU A 70 24.98 -14.41 9.03
C GLU A 70 25.83 -13.17 9.35
N THR A 71 26.74 -12.82 8.42
CA THR A 71 27.57 -11.62 8.52
C THR A 71 26.73 -10.34 8.64
N VAL A 72 25.70 -10.18 7.81
CA VAL A 72 24.81 -9.00 7.85
C VAL A 72 24.04 -8.91 9.17
N PHE A 73 23.47 -10.04 9.64
CA PHE A 73 22.71 -10.05 10.89
C PHE A 73 23.58 -9.75 12.11
N HIS A 74 24.81 -10.28 12.15
CA HIS A 74 25.77 -9.96 13.21
C HIS A 74 26.12 -8.47 13.25
N GLN A 75 26.41 -7.86 12.09
CA GLN A 75 26.69 -6.42 12.02
C GLN A 75 25.48 -5.57 12.45
N LEU A 76 24.27 -5.98 12.06
CA LEU A 76 23.04 -5.28 12.45
C LEU A 76 22.83 -5.33 13.97
N GLN A 77 23.04 -6.49 14.60
CA GLN A 77 22.93 -6.65 16.05
C GLN A 77 23.94 -5.78 16.80
N GLN A 78 25.20 -5.74 16.35
CA GLN A 78 26.23 -4.87 16.93
C GLN A 78 25.83 -3.41 16.86
N LYS A 79 25.38 -2.94 15.69
CA LYS A 79 24.95 -1.56 15.48
C LYS A 79 23.74 -1.17 16.35
N LEU A 80 22.82 -2.10 16.59
CA LEU A 80 21.70 -1.87 17.50
C LEU A 80 22.14 -1.78 18.96
N GLN A 81 23.13 -2.58 19.37
CA GLN A 81 23.69 -2.57 20.71
C GLN A 81 24.44 -1.25 21.00
N GLU A 82 25.30 -0.81 20.08
CA GLU A 82 26.01 0.48 20.19
C GLU A 82 25.05 1.66 20.36
N ARG A 83 23.94 1.66 19.62
CA ARG A 83 22.92 2.72 19.73
C ARG A 83 22.21 2.72 21.08
N ARG A 84 22.03 1.56 21.70
CA ARG A 84 21.42 1.45 23.04
C ARG A 84 22.36 1.95 24.11
N GLU A 85 23.65 1.64 23.98
CA GLU A 85 24.69 2.09 24.89
C GLU A 85 24.93 3.60 24.81
N GLN A 86 24.82 4.20 23.62
CA GLN A 86 24.91 5.66 23.43
C GLN A 86 23.67 6.43 23.93
N ALA A 87 22.55 5.74 24.15
CA ALA A 87 21.30 6.34 24.60
C ALA A 87 21.07 6.21 26.11
N SER A 88 21.98 5.54 26.85
CA SER A 88 22.01 5.45 28.31
C SER A 88 23.01 6.44 28.90
#